data_AF-A0A950DL13-F1
#
_entry.id   AF-A0A950DL13-F1
#
_cell.length_a   1.000
_cell.length_b   1.000
_cell.length_c   1.000
_cell.angle_alpha   90.00
_cell.angle_beta   90.00
_cell.angle_gamma   90.00
#
_symmetry.space_group_name_H-M   'P 1'
#
loop_
_entity.id
_entity.type
_entity.pdbx_description
1 polymer ?
#
loop_
_entity_poly.entity_id
_entity_poly.type
_entity_poly.pdbx_seq_one_letter_code
_entity_poly.pdbx_strand_id
1 'polypeptide(L)'
;MNHKRLLLALLILLLIDTSPSWGDRGSEGIAVQGAGTTILTGGGPGGAPVITKLGINFENGSGRFDCLALSPTPPGGSPGSGIFDNNIMYVTGPITSASIQGNTATLIGTATVTGVGAGTNVPFTVSADRGGPGAKVVLMVSGLTFVETILEGSVTF
;
A
#
# COMPACT_ATOMS: atom_id res chain seq x y z
N MET A 1 26.67 -22.38 -57.09
CA MET A 1 26.67 -21.93 -55.68
C MET A 1 26.69 -23.18 -54.80
N ASN A 2 27.79 -23.46 -54.09
CA ASN A 2 27.97 -24.73 -53.38
C ASN A 2 26.92 -24.90 -52.26
N HIS A 3 26.16 -25.99 -52.27
CA HIS A 3 25.13 -26.32 -51.27
C HIS A 3 25.63 -26.17 -49.82
N LYS A 4 26.91 -26.47 -49.59
CA LYS A 4 27.59 -26.30 -48.30
C LYS A 4 27.68 -24.84 -47.81
N ARG A 5 27.74 -23.86 -48.73
CA ARG A 5 27.71 -22.43 -48.40
C ARG A 5 26.30 -21.92 -48.12
N LEU A 6 25.28 -22.55 -48.72
CA LEU A 6 23.86 -22.22 -48.46
C LEU A 6 23.42 -22.72 -47.07
N LEU A 7 23.83 -23.93 -46.71
CA LEU A 7 23.57 -24.52 -45.39
C LEU A 7 24.26 -23.75 -44.25
N LEU A 8 25.48 -23.26 -44.48
CA LEU A 8 26.20 -22.47 -43.46
C LEU A 8 25.56 -21.08 -43.24
N ALA A 9 25.03 -20.46 -44.31
CA ALA A 9 24.31 -19.19 -44.20
C ALA A 9 22.95 -19.34 -43.48
N LEU A 10 22.27 -20.47 -43.64
CA LEU A 10 21.00 -20.75 -42.96
C LEU A 10 21.18 -21.04 -41.46
N LEU A 11 22.32 -21.64 -41.07
CA LEU A 11 22.63 -21.95 -39.66
C LEU A 11 22.99 -20.69 -38.84
N ILE A 12 23.54 -19.66 -39.49
CA ILE A 12 23.95 -18.40 -38.83
C ILE A 12 22.75 -17.46 -38.64
N LEU A 13 21.69 -17.56 -39.46
CA LEU A 13 20.48 -16.74 -39.33
C LEU A 13 19.52 -17.20 -38.21
N LEU A 14 19.79 -18.32 -37.54
CA LEU A 14 18.98 -18.89 -36.46
C LEU A 14 19.50 -18.56 -35.05
N LEU A 15 20.54 -17.73 -34.94
CA LEU A 15 21.17 -17.32 -33.67
C LEU A 15 20.82 -15.88 -33.24
N ILE A 16 19.76 -15.30 -33.82
CA ILE A 16 19.32 -13.94 -33.47
C ILE A 16 18.41 -14.02 -32.23
N ASP A 17 19.02 -13.67 -31.09
CA ASP A 17 18.44 -13.07 -29.88
C ASP A 17 17.10 -13.62 -29.37
N THR A 18 17.19 -14.67 -28.54
CA THR A 18 16.24 -14.84 -27.43
C THR A 18 16.88 -14.36 -26.14
N SER A 19 17.10 -13.05 -26.05
CA SER A 19 17.15 -12.41 -24.74
C SER A 19 15.84 -12.78 -24.03
N PRO A 20 15.84 -13.44 -22.86
CA PRO A 20 14.63 -13.46 -22.06
C PRO A 20 14.35 -12.00 -21.72
N SER A 21 13.34 -11.41 -22.37
CA SER A 21 12.70 -10.23 -21.83
C SER A 21 12.04 -10.68 -20.54
N TRP A 22 12.78 -10.57 -19.44
CA TRP A 22 12.18 -10.32 -18.15
C TRP A 22 11.54 -8.95 -18.27
N GLY A 23 10.37 -8.91 -18.92
CA GLY A 23 9.46 -7.80 -18.82
C GLY A 23 9.14 -7.71 -17.34
N ASP A 24 9.62 -6.63 -16.73
CA ASP A 24 9.22 -6.20 -15.41
C ASP A 24 7.71 -5.88 -15.49
N ARG A 25 6.87 -6.91 -15.45
CA ARG A 25 5.42 -6.80 -15.29
C ARG A 25 5.09 -6.49 -13.83
N GLY A 26 5.92 -5.70 -13.17
CA GLY A 26 5.84 -5.46 -11.73
C GLY A 26 4.60 -4.66 -11.32
N SER A 27 4.08 -3.82 -12.22
CA SER A 27 2.94 -2.94 -11.89
C SER A 27 2.09 -2.45 -13.08
N GLU A 28 2.49 -2.73 -14.33
CA GLU A 28 1.68 -2.37 -15.50
C GLU A 28 0.38 -3.19 -15.49
N GLY A 29 -0.75 -2.53 -15.24
CA GLY A 29 -2.09 -3.15 -15.17
C GLY A 29 -2.60 -3.48 -13.77
N ILE A 30 -1.81 -3.27 -12.71
CA ILE A 30 -2.33 -3.36 -11.33
C ILE A 30 -3.04 -2.05 -10.98
N ALA A 31 -4.28 -2.18 -10.52
CA ALA A 31 -5.05 -1.09 -9.94
C ALA A 31 -5.51 -1.48 -8.54
N VAL A 32 -5.26 -0.62 -7.56
CA VAL A 32 -5.73 -0.78 -6.18
C VAL A 32 -6.41 0.52 -5.77
N GLN A 33 -7.69 0.44 -5.44
CA GLN A 33 -8.49 1.57 -5.03
C GLN A 33 -9.15 1.28 -3.69
N GLY A 34 -9.21 2.26 -2.80
CA GLY A 34 -9.94 2.10 -1.56
C GLY A 34 -9.98 3.35 -0.73
N ALA A 35 -11.02 3.49 0.06
CA ALA A 35 -11.13 4.54 1.06
C ALA A 35 -12.04 4.06 2.17
N GLY A 36 -11.84 4.56 3.38
CA GLY A 36 -12.66 4.14 4.49
C GLY A 36 -12.27 4.73 5.83
N THR A 37 -13.13 4.44 6.81
CA THR A 37 -12.83 4.61 8.22
C THR A 37 -12.39 3.27 8.79
N THR A 38 -11.29 3.23 9.53
CA THR A 38 -10.80 2.03 10.21
C THR A 38 -10.65 2.26 11.70
N ILE A 39 -10.44 1.18 12.44
CA ILE A 39 -10.03 1.22 13.85
C ILE A 39 -8.71 0.45 14.02
N LEU A 40 -7.81 1.01 14.83
CA LEU A 40 -6.55 0.37 15.19
C LEU A 40 -6.81 -0.79 16.16
N THR A 41 -6.47 -2.01 15.73
CA THR A 41 -6.63 -3.24 16.52
C THR A 41 -5.70 -3.21 17.72
N GLY A 42 -6.25 -3.33 18.93
CA GLY A 42 -5.49 -3.24 20.18
C GLY A 42 -5.22 -1.81 20.66
N GLY A 43 -5.63 -0.79 19.89
CA GLY A 43 -5.46 0.61 20.24
C GLY A 43 -4.05 1.15 19.96
N GLY A 44 -3.89 2.46 20.19
CA GLY A 44 -2.63 3.18 20.10
C GLY A 44 -1.82 3.12 21.40
N PRO A 45 -0.86 4.04 21.60
CA PRO A 45 -0.09 4.12 22.83
C PRO A 45 -0.99 4.10 24.08
N GLY A 46 -0.68 3.22 25.04
CA GLY A 46 -1.47 3.06 26.26
C GLY A 46 -2.84 2.39 26.06
N GLY A 47 -3.12 1.81 24.89
CA GLY A 47 -4.39 1.15 24.57
C GLY A 47 -5.52 2.14 24.23
N ALA A 48 -5.18 3.41 23.96
CA ALA A 48 -6.17 4.42 23.58
C ALA A 48 -6.84 4.01 22.25
N PRO A 49 -8.18 4.15 22.11
CA PRO A 49 -8.82 3.87 20.84
C PRO A 49 -8.34 4.88 19.80
N VAL A 50 -8.08 4.39 18.59
CA VAL A 50 -7.69 5.20 17.44
C VAL A 50 -8.53 4.79 16.26
N ILE A 51 -9.15 5.75 15.60
CA ILE A 51 -9.74 5.55 14.28
C ILE A 51 -8.82 6.16 13.23
N THR A 52 -8.81 5.62 12.03
CA THR A 52 -8.14 6.28 10.91
C THR A 52 -9.11 6.52 9.76
N LYS A 53 -8.82 7.56 8.98
CA LYS A 53 -9.42 7.80 7.67
C LYS A 53 -8.34 7.55 6.63
N LEU A 54 -8.52 6.51 5.83
CA LEU A 54 -7.55 6.10 4.83
C LEU A 54 -8.07 6.26 3.41
N GLY A 55 -7.12 6.43 2.49
CA GLY A 55 -7.31 6.44 1.05
C GLY A 55 -6.12 5.78 0.35
N ILE A 56 -6.42 4.87 -0.58
CA ILE A 56 -5.48 4.19 -1.46
C ILE A 56 -5.97 4.46 -2.88
N ASN A 57 -5.12 5.05 -3.71
CA ASN A 57 -5.35 5.14 -5.14
C ASN A 57 -4.05 4.79 -5.85
N PHE A 58 -4.03 3.65 -6.53
CA PHE A 58 -2.90 3.20 -7.34
C PHE A 58 -3.41 2.67 -8.66
N GLU A 59 -2.84 3.16 -9.75
CA GLU A 59 -3.18 2.72 -11.11
C GLU A 59 -2.00 3.01 -12.03
N ASN A 60 -1.79 2.16 -13.04
CA ASN A 60 -0.81 2.39 -14.10
C ASN A 60 0.61 2.66 -13.55
N GLY A 61 1.00 1.93 -12.50
CA GLY A 61 2.35 2.01 -11.92
C GLY A 61 2.59 3.18 -10.97
N SER A 62 1.59 4.02 -10.69
CA SER A 62 1.75 5.14 -9.77
C SER A 62 0.51 5.36 -8.91
N GLY A 63 0.66 6.02 -7.78
CA GLY A 63 -0.47 6.26 -6.90
C GLY A 63 -0.12 7.10 -5.70
N ARG A 64 -1.07 7.16 -4.77
CA ARG A 64 -0.94 7.89 -3.52
C ARG A 64 -1.67 7.18 -2.39
N PHE A 65 -1.05 7.27 -1.22
CA PHE A 65 -1.61 6.80 0.03
C PHE A 65 -1.84 8.00 0.96
N ASP A 66 -2.96 7.97 1.67
CA ASP A 66 -3.33 8.94 2.69
C ASP A 66 -3.91 8.18 3.89
N CYS A 67 -3.45 8.50 5.10
CA CYS A 67 -3.96 7.91 6.34
C CYS A 67 -3.89 8.92 7.49
N LEU A 68 -5.04 9.42 7.93
CA LEU A 68 -5.19 10.32 9.06
C LEU A 68 -5.63 9.52 10.29
N ALA A 69 -4.85 9.53 11.37
CA ALA A 69 -5.19 8.90 12.63
C ALA A 69 -5.71 9.91 13.64
N LEU A 70 -6.83 9.57 14.28
CA LEU A 70 -7.53 10.39 15.27
C LEU A 70 -7.66 9.62 16.58
N SER A 71 -7.37 10.28 17.69
CA SER A 71 -7.71 9.80 19.04
C SER A 71 -8.80 10.68 19.66
N PRO A 72 -9.47 10.20 20.72
CA PRO A 72 -10.25 11.10 21.55
C PRO A 72 -9.35 12.10 22.28
N THR A 73 -9.82 13.34 22.42
CA THR A 73 -9.20 14.32 23.32
C THR A 73 -9.46 13.98 24.79
N PRO A 74 -10.70 13.64 25.22
CA PRO A 74 -10.95 13.23 26.60
C PRO A 74 -10.56 11.77 26.86
N PRO A 75 -10.11 11.42 28.08
CA PRO A 75 -9.83 10.03 28.43
C PRO A 75 -11.11 9.19 28.49
N GLY A 76 -10.96 7.87 28.34
CA GLY A 76 -12.07 6.92 28.45
C GLY A 76 -12.85 7.07 29.76
N GLY A 77 -14.18 7.03 29.66
CA GLY A 77 -15.08 7.21 30.81
C GLY A 77 -15.43 8.67 31.13
N SER A 78 -14.84 9.63 30.42
CA SER A 78 -15.22 11.04 30.51
C SER A 78 -16.25 11.43 29.44
N PRO A 79 -17.12 12.42 29.71
CA PRO A 79 -18.00 12.97 28.67
C PRO A 79 -17.20 13.37 27.42
N GLY A 80 -17.68 12.94 26.24
CA GLY A 80 -17.03 13.22 24.96
C GLY A 80 -15.90 12.24 24.58
N SER A 81 -15.58 11.23 25.39
CA SER A 81 -14.51 10.26 25.08
C SER A 81 -14.77 9.36 23.87
N GLY A 82 -15.96 9.46 23.25
CA GLY A 82 -16.30 8.80 21.99
C GLY A 82 -16.10 9.68 20.74
N ILE A 83 -15.68 10.93 20.91
CA ILE A 83 -15.40 11.86 19.83
C ILE A 83 -13.92 11.76 19.49
N PHE A 84 -13.59 11.40 18.26
CA PHE A 84 -12.21 11.25 17.78
C PHE A 84 -11.82 12.48 16.97
N ASP A 85 -11.26 13.48 17.65
CA ASP A 85 -10.99 14.82 17.10
C ASP A 85 -9.52 15.24 17.20
N ASN A 86 -8.71 14.52 17.97
CA ASN A 86 -7.30 14.82 18.13
C ASN A 86 -6.48 14.14 17.02
N ASN A 87 -5.92 14.93 16.10
CA ASN A 87 -4.99 14.44 15.08
C ASN A 87 -3.65 14.08 15.73
N ILE A 88 -3.39 12.77 15.82
CA ILE A 88 -2.16 12.24 16.41
C ILE A 88 -1.12 11.86 15.36
N MET A 89 -1.53 11.62 14.12
CA MET A 89 -0.66 11.20 13.03
C MET A 89 -1.33 11.41 11.68
N TYR A 90 -0.58 11.86 10.69
CA TYR A 90 -1.00 11.84 9.30
C TYR A 90 0.14 11.32 8.42
N VAL A 91 -0.15 10.30 7.62
CA VAL A 91 0.79 9.67 6.69
C VAL A 91 0.29 9.93 5.29
N THR A 92 1.13 10.53 4.46
CA THR A 92 0.77 10.80 3.07
C THR A 92 1.97 10.74 2.14
N GLY A 93 1.80 10.13 0.98
CA GLY A 93 2.88 10.09 0.00
C GLY A 93 2.58 9.25 -1.23
N PRO A 94 3.48 9.31 -2.23
CA PRO A 94 3.39 8.52 -3.44
C PRO A 94 3.56 7.02 -3.13
N ILE A 95 2.81 6.22 -3.87
CA ILE A 95 2.99 4.78 -4.00
C ILE A 95 3.78 4.55 -5.28
N THR A 96 4.89 3.81 -5.19
CA THR A 96 5.81 3.56 -6.31
C THR A 96 5.72 2.14 -6.86
N SER A 97 5.11 1.22 -6.12
CA SER A 97 4.90 -0.15 -6.58
C SER A 97 3.76 -0.81 -5.84
N ALA A 98 3.09 -1.76 -6.50
CA ALA A 98 2.07 -2.60 -5.89
C ALA A 98 2.24 -4.05 -6.35
N SER A 99 1.84 -5.00 -5.51
CA SER A 99 1.75 -6.41 -5.84
C SER A 99 0.49 -7.01 -5.23
N ILE A 100 -0.08 -8.03 -5.86
CA ILE A 100 -1.28 -8.72 -5.36
C ILE A 100 -0.93 -10.19 -5.14
N GLN A 101 -1.21 -10.70 -3.94
CA GLN A 101 -1.09 -12.11 -3.61
C GLN A 101 -2.40 -12.58 -2.99
N GLY A 102 -3.13 -13.42 -3.72
CA GLY A 102 -4.44 -13.89 -3.29
C GLY A 102 -5.40 -12.72 -3.06
N ASN A 103 -5.86 -12.55 -1.81
CA ASN A 103 -6.82 -11.51 -1.42
C ASN A 103 -6.16 -10.26 -0.83
N THR A 104 -4.84 -10.12 -0.90
CA THR A 104 -4.11 -9.01 -0.28
C THR A 104 -3.29 -8.25 -1.32
N ALA A 105 -3.46 -6.93 -1.37
CA ALA A 105 -2.60 -6.03 -2.12
C ALA A 105 -1.53 -5.47 -1.18
N THR A 106 -0.27 -5.45 -1.61
CA THR A 106 0.84 -4.81 -0.89
C THR A 106 1.39 -3.68 -1.74
N LEU A 107 1.38 -2.47 -1.18
CA LEU A 107 1.81 -1.24 -1.83
C LEU A 107 2.98 -0.63 -1.06
N ILE A 108 3.99 -0.17 -1.79
CA ILE A 108 5.24 0.38 -1.23
C ILE A 108 5.42 1.80 -1.75
N GLY A 109 5.93 2.68 -0.90
CA GLY A 109 6.22 4.06 -1.26
C GLY A 109 7.02 4.79 -0.20
N THR A 110 7.00 6.11 -0.29
CA THR A 110 7.60 7.01 0.71
C THR A 110 6.58 8.04 1.15
N ALA A 111 6.59 8.43 2.42
CA ALA A 111 5.62 9.35 3.00
C ALA A 111 6.28 10.53 3.71
N THR A 112 5.52 11.61 3.79
CA THR A 112 5.64 12.60 4.86
C THR A 112 4.71 12.16 5.98
N VAL A 113 5.26 12.11 7.20
CA VAL A 113 4.55 11.73 8.42
C VAL A 113 4.53 12.93 9.36
N THR A 114 3.36 13.26 9.90
CA THR A 114 3.21 14.20 11.01
C THR A 114 2.85 13.47 12.30
N GLY A 115 3.09 14.10 13.45
CA GLY A 115 2.74 13.54 14.75
C GLY A 115 3.60 12.33 15.13
N VAL A 116 2.96 11.22 15.52
CA VAL A 116 3.66 9.99 15.90
C VAL A 116 4.48 9.46 14.72
N GLY A 117 5.79 9.30 14.92
CA GLY A 117 6.70 8.86 13.87
C GLY A 117 7.00 9.92 12.81
N ALA A 118 6.90 11.21 13.15
CA ALA A 118 7.12 12.31 12.23
C ALA A 118 8.46 12.23 11.46
N GLY A 119 8.41 12.58 10.19
CA GLY A 119 9.56 12.54 9.28
C GLY A 119 9.16 12.82 7.84
N THR A 120 10.15 13.04 6.98
CA THR A 120 9.97 13.21 5.53
C THR A 120 10.73 12.12 4.79
N ASN A 121 10.23 11.75 3.60
CA ASN A 121 10.78 10.67 2.78
C ASN A 121 10.92 9.35 3.55
N VAL A 122 9.98 9.08 4.46
CA VAL A 122 9.99 7.86 5.27
C VAL A 122 9.44 6.71 4.42
N PRO A 123 10.14 5.58 4.28
CA PRO A 123 9.59 4.44 3.56
C PRO A 123 8.36 3.89 4.29
N PHE A 124 7.34 3.52 3.53
CA PHE A 124 6.18 2.82 4.06
C PHE A 124 5.83 1.59 3.23
N THR A 125 5.14 0.66 3.87
CA THR A 125 4.43 -0.45 3.22
C THR A 125 3.01 -0.49 3.76
N VAL A 126 2.03 -0.57 2.87
CA VAL A 126 0.64 -0.82 3.24
C VAL A 126 0.19 -2.12 2.60
N SER A 127 -0.34 -3.03 3.42
CA SER A 127 -0.98 -4.25 2.95
C SER A 127 -2.47 -4.17 3.25
N ALA A 128 -3.32 -4.39 2.25
CA ALA A 128 -4.77 -4.28 2.39
C ALA A 128 -5.46 -5.53 1.83
N ASP A 129 -6.32 -6.13 2.64
CA ASP A 129 -7.20 -7.19 2.19
C ASP A 129 -8.34 -6.60 1.35
N ARG A 130 -8.66 -7.27 0.24
CA ARG A 130 -9.84 -6.92 -0.56
C ARG A 130 -11.09 -7.10 0.28
N GLY A 131 -11.96 -6.10 0.29
CA GLY A 131 -13.24 -6.16 0.97
C GLY A 131 -13.60 -4.87 1.70
N GLY A 132 -14.73 -4.91 2.41
CA GLY A 132 -15.26 -3.79 3.20
C GLY A 132 -15.14 -4.04 4.70
N PRO A 133 -16.19 -3.77 5.51
CA PRO A 133 -16.14 -3.93 6.95
C PRO A 133 -15.59 -5.29 7.39
N GLY A 134 -14.61 -5.28 8.30
CA GLY A 134 -13.89 -6.47 8.77
C GLY A 134 -12.63 -6.83 7.99
N ALA A 135 -12.42 -6.27 6.79
CA ALA A 135 -11.15 -6.42 6.07
C ALA A 135 -10.02 -5.69 6.82
N LYS A 136 -8.80 -6.19 6.66
CA LYS A 136 -7.61 -5.65 7.35
C LYS A 136 -6.82 -4.71 6.45
N VAL A 137 -6.26 -3.68 7.06
CA VAL A 137 -5.21 -2.85 6.49
C VAL A 137 -4.05 -2.81 7.47
N VAL A 138 -2.84 -3.08 7.01
CA VAL A 138 -1.63 -3.03 7.82
C VAL A 138 -0.72 -1.97 7.25
N LEU A 139 -0.45 -0.92 8.03
CA LEU A 139 0.50 0.13 7.68
C LEU A 139 1.79 -0.06 8.48
N MET A 140 2.90 -0.20 7.78
CA MET A 140 4.24 -0.15 8.34
C MET A 140 4.92 1.14 7.89
N VAL A 141 5.29 2.01 8.84
CA VAL A 141 5.94 3.29 8.57
C VAL A 141 6.68 3.76 9.83
N SER A 142 7.81 4.46 9.67
CA SER A 142 8.59 4.99 10.80
C SER A 142 9.02 3.93 11.83
N GLY A 143 9.20 2.68 11.40
CA GLY A 143 9.50 1.54 12.30
C GLY A 143 8.30 1.07 13.15
N LEU A 144 7.11 1.61 12.92
CA LEU A 144 5.86 1.26 13.59
C LEU A 144 5.01 0.36 12.68
N THR A 145 4.17 -0.47 13.29
CA THR A 145 3.19 -1.31 12.59
C THR A 145 1.81 -1.04 13.16
N PHE A 146 0.89 -0.65 12.30
CA PHE A 146 -0.50 -0.36 12.63
C PHE A 146 -1.38 -1.39 11.94
N VAL A 147 -2.10 -2.20 12.73
CA VAL A 147 -3.04 -3.21 12.22
C VAL A 147 -4.44 -2.69 12.37
N GLU A 148 -5.07 -2.35 11.26
CA GLU A 148 -6.35 -1.67 11.21
C GLU A 148 -7.44 -2.61 10.68
N THR A 149 -8.66 -2.42 11.18
CA THR A 149 -9.86 -3.09 10.68
C THR A 149 -10.80 -2.06 10.06
N ILE A 150 -11.22 -2.29 8.82
CA ILE A 150 -12.19 -1.43 8.14
C ILE A 150 -13.53 -1.49 8.89
N LEU A 151 -14.07 -0.32 9.24
CA LEU A 151 -15.41 -0.14 9.78
C LEU A 151 -16.40 0.26 8.68
N GLU A 152 -15.95 1.12 7.77
CA GLU A 152 -16.74 1.70 6.68
C GLU A 152 -15.87 1.86 5.44
N GLY A 153 -16.46 1.70 4.25
CA GLY A 153 -15.72 1.75 2.98
C GLY A 153 -15.20 0.38 2.56
N SER A 154 -14.25 0.36 1.62
CA SER A 154 -13.70 -0.88 1.07
C SER A 154 -12.41 -0.67 0.27
N VAL A 155 -11.66 -1.76 0.07
CA VAL A 155 -10.53 -1.85 -0.85
C VAL A 155 -10.84 -2.85 -1.97
N THR A 156 -10.53 -2.47 -3.22
CA THR A 156 -10.75 -3.24 -4.44
C THR A 156 -9.50 -3.27 -5.32
N PHE A 157 -9.34 -4.38 -6.04
CA PHE A 157 -8.29 -4.68 -7.03
C PHE A 157 -8.64 -5.99 -7.75
#